data_AF-A0A2D7CQ94-F1
#
_entry.id   AF-A0A2D7CQ94-F1
#
_cell.length_a   1.000
_cell.length_b   1.000
_cell.length_c   1.000
_cell.angle_alpha   90.00
_cell.angle_beta   90.00
_cell.angle_gamma   90.00
#
_symmetry.space_group_name_H-M   'P 1'
#
loop_
_entity.id
_entity.type
_entity.pdbx_description
1 polymer ?
#
loop_
_entity_poly.entity_id
_entity_poly.type
_entity_poly.pdbx_seq_one_letter_code
_entity_poly.pdbx_strand_id
1 'polypeptide(L)'
;MIPKLFVQVCPSAFEPPAERIWRDILPHWQYHKFDEPGMVEYFRNHPLCGFSNIEEKFWSFEREGDRTNLFVLYYLFQNGGVYVDCKATVDKNLEALLTEDVVLVSSWLNHYNYRYIFTGFIMVEVGNELILAALENYYNTITRPWEQCHCWFNKEMYRITRSYRKQVKILQQHNSSTSSHVSQNYGVSFILDENEMVLIIPDN
;
A
#
# COMPACT_ATOMS: atom_id res chain seq x y z
N MET A 1 9.62 -14.01 -5.24
CA MET A 1 9.14 -13.37 -6.50
C MET A 1 7.73 -12.88 -6.30
N ILE A 2 7.46 -11.63 -6.69
CA ILE A 2 6.17 -10.97 -6.46
C ILE A 2 5.11 -11.54 -7.43
N PRO A 3 3.96 -12.03 -6.92
CA PRO A 3 2.86 -12.49 -7.77
C PRO A 3 2.27 -11.37 -8.64
N LYS A 4 1.77 -11.71 -9.83
CA LYS A 4 1.02 -10.80 -10.71
C LYS A 4 -0.42 -10.60 -10.24
N LEU A 5 -0.55 -10.21 -8.97
CA LEU A 5 -1.80 -9.89 -8.30
C LEU A 5 -1.81 -8.39 -8.04
N PHE A 6 -2.83 -7.70 -8.54
CA PHE A 6 -3.04 -6.29 -8.29
C PHE A 6 -4.24 -6.14 -7.36
N VAL A 7 -4.07 -5.44 -6.24
CA VAL A 7 -5.11 -5.26 -5.23
C VAL A 7 -5.34 -3.80 -4.92
N GLN A 8 -6.61 -3.41 -4.81
CA GLN A 8 -7.02 -2.10 -4.33
C GLN A 8 -8.16 -2.23 -3.32
N VAL A 9 -8.17 -1.33 -2.35
CA VAL A 9 -9.27 -1.18 -1.40
C VAL A 9 -9.98 0.13 -1.70
N CYS A 10 -11.23 0.06 -2.12
CA CYS A 10 -12.04 1.18 -2.58
C CYS A 10 -13.41 1.13 -1.90
N PRO A 11 -14.04 2.27 -1.55
CA PRO A 11 -15.48 2.28 -1.29
C PRO A 11 -16.25 1.68 -2.47
N SER A 12 -17.34 0.95 -2.21
CA SER A 12 -18.08 0.21 -3.26
C SER A 12 -18.55 1.12 -4.42
N ALA A 13 -18.93 2.35 -4.11
CA ALA A 13 -19.38 3.35 -5.08
C ALA A 13 -18.23 4.08 -5.80
N PHE A 14 -16.98 3.85 -5.39
CA PHE A 14 -15.82 4.49 -6.01
C PHE A 14 -15.34 3.64 -7.17
N GLU A 15 -15.35 4.24 -8.36
CA GLU A 15 -14.69 3.69 -9.54
C GLU A 15 -13.25 4.20 -9.57
N PRO A 16 -12.25 3.34 -9.27
CA PRO A 16 -10.89 3.81 -9.22
C PRO A 16 -10.45 4.25 -10.61
N PRO A 17 -9.83 5.45 -10.75
CA PRO A 17 -9.29 5.91 -12.04
C PRO A 17 -8.31 4.90 -12.63
N ALA A 18 -7.73 4.13 -11.73
CA ALA A 18 -6.87 2.99 -11.89
C ALA A 18 -7.47 1.83 -12.71
N GLU A 19 -8.75 1.44 -12.57
CA GLU A 19 -9.26 0.20 -13.21
C GLU A 19 -9.07 0.19 -14.73
N ARG A 20 -9.27 1.34 -15.37
CA ARG A 20 -9.07 1.48 -16.82
C ARG A 20 -7.59 1.51 -17.21
N ILE A 21 -6.76 2.13 -16.38
CA ILE A 21 -5.32 2.33 -16.62
C ILE A 21 -4.57 1.00 -16.47
N TRP A 22 -4.95 0.15 -15.51
CA TRP A 22 -4.23 -1.11 -15.26
C TRP A 22 -4.52 -2.22 -16.26
N ARG A 23 -5.73 -2.29 -16.82
CA ARG A 23 -6.05 -3.32 -17.82
C ARG A 23 -5.17 -3.22 -19.05
N ASP A 24 -4.76 -2.00 -19.42
CA ASP A 24 -3.88 -1.75 -20.56
C ASP A 24 -2.39 -1.93 -20.20
N ILE A 25 -1.99 -1.55 -18.99
CA ILE A 25 -0.58 -1.62 -18.54
C ILE A 25 -0.19 -3.02 -18.05
N LEU A 26 -1.13 -3.76 -17.46
CA LEU A 26 -0.95 -5.04 -16.80
C LEU A 26 -1.94 -6.11 -17.33
N PRO A 27 -1.99 -6.38 -18.64
CA PRO A 27 -3.06 -7.14 -19.31
C PRO A 27 -3.20 -8.62 -18.88
N HIS A 28 -2.30 -9.13 -18.04
CA HIS A 28 -2.27 -10.52 -17.55
C HIS A 28 -2.24 -10.63 -16.03
N TRP A 29 -2.44 -9.51 -15.33
CA TRP A 29 -2.47 -9.50 -13.89
C TRP A 29 -3.89 -9.77 -13.41
N GLN A 30 -4.02 -10.55 -12.35
CA GLN A 30 -5.30 -10.76 -11.70
C GLN A 30 -5.59 -9.56 -10.80
N TYR A 31 -6.75 -8.93 -11.01
CA TYR A 31 -7.18 -7.76 -10.25
C TYR A 31 -8.17 -8.14 -9.16
N HIS A 32 -7.90 -7.72 -7.92
CA HIS A 32 -8.82 -7.80 -6.81
C HIS A 32 -9.16 -6.40 -6.30
N LYS A 33 -10.45 -6.10 -6.26
CA LYS A 33 -10.99 -4.90 -5.62
C LYS A 33 -11.76 -5.35 -4.39
N PHE A 34 -11.45 -4.75 -3.25
CA PHE A 34 -12.20 -4.96 -2.01
C PHE A 34 -12.84 -3.65 -1.59
N ASP A 35 -14.10 -3.76 -1.17
CA ASP A 35 -14.71 -2.80 -0.27
C ASP A 35 -14.69 -3.36 1.15
N GLU A 36 -15.25 -2.62 2.11
CA GLU A 36 -15.25 -3.02 3.51
C GLU A 36 -15.95 -4.37 3.78
N PRO A 37 -17.15 -4.64 3.23
CA PRO A 37 -17.74 -5.97 3.29
C PRO A 37 -16.84 -7.07 2.72
N GLY A 38 -16.20 -6.81 1.56
CA GLY A 38 -15.28 -7.74 0.92
C GLY A 38 -14.03 -8.03 1.76
N MET A 39 -13.51 -7.04 2.48
CA MET A 39 -12.39 -7.24 3.41
C MET A 39 -12.75 -8.21 4.54
N VAL A 40 -13.95 -8.06 5.11
CA VAL A 40 -14.44 -8.93 6.18
C VAL A 40 -14.71 -10.34 5.69
N GLU A 41 -15.34 -10.48 4.52
CA GLU A 41 -15.54 -11.79 3.88
C GLU A 41 -14.21 -12.48 3.61
N TYR A 42 -13.20 -11.72 3.14
CA TYR A 42 -11.87 -12.25 2.91
C TYR A 42 -11.24 -12.83 4.19
N PHE A 43 -11.31 -12.11 5.32
CA PHE A 43 -10.80 -12.63 6.61
C PHE A 43 -11.43 -13.96 7.01
N ARG A 44 -12.75 -14.11 6.82
CA ARG A 44 -13.49 -15.33 7.17
C ARG A 44 -13.08 -16.52 6.30
N ASN A 45 -12.82 -16.26 5.01
CA ASN A 45 -12.46 -17.28 4.04
C ASN A 45 -10.97 -17.63 4.04
N HIS A 46 -10.11 -16.78 4.62
CA HIS A 46 -8.65 -16.95 4.62
C HIS A 46 -8.05 -16.77 6.02
N PRO A 47 -8.39 -17.64 7.00
CA PRO A 47 -7.91 -17.50 8.36
C PRO A 47 -6.39 -17.66 8.44
N LEU A 48 -5.76 -16.79 9.25
CA LEU A 48 -4.31 -16.78 9.46
C LEU A 48 -3.97 -17.09 10.92
N CYS A 49 -3.05 -18.05 11.12
CA CYS A 49 -2.58 -18.43 12.45
C CYS A 49 -1.98 -17.22 13.18
N GLY A 50 -2.35 -17.02 14.46
CA GLY A 50 -1.95 -15.85 15.25
C GLY A 50 -2.88 -14.63 15.12
N PHE A 51 -3.85 -14.65 14.20
CA PHE A 51 -4.78 -13.54 13.93
C PHE A 51 -6.24 -13.99 14.00
N SER A 52 -6.59 -14.88 14.93
CA SER A 52 -7.92 -15.50 15.01
C SER A 52 -9.07 -14.52 15.26
N ASN A 53 -8.80 -13.36 15.87
CA ASN A 53 -9.79 -12.30 16.09
C ASN A 53 -9.54 -11.07 15.18
N ILE A 54 -9.02 -11.30 13.96
CA ILE A 54 -8.76 -10.23 12.99
C ILE A 54 -9.99 -9.39 12.66
N GLU A 55 -11.18 -10.00 12.59
CA GLU A 55 -12.42 -9.26 12.33
C GLU A 55 -12.79 -8.33 13.49
N GLU A 56 -12.72 -8.83 14.74
CA GLU A 56 -12.93 -7.99 15.92
C GLU A 56 -11.90 -6.85 15.97
N LYS A 57 -10.63 -7.17 15.67
CA LYS A 57 -9.56 -6.18 15.63
C LYS A 57 -9.81 -5.13 14.54
N PHE A 58 -10.25 -5.54 13.37
CA PHE A 58 -10.62 -4.65 12.27
C PHE A 58 -11.68 -3.64 12.72
N TRP A 59 -12.74 -4.10 13.37
CA TRP A 59 -13.79 -3.23 13.89
C TRP A 59 -13.39 -2.40 15.13
N SER A 60 -12.24 -2.68 15.75
CA SER A 60 -11.69 -1.85 16.83
C SER A 60 -11.04 -0.55 16.35
N PHE A 61 -10.82 -0.39 15.04
CA PHE A 61 -10.29 0.83 14.43
C PHE A 61 -11.45 1.77 14.02
N GLU A 62 -11.41 3.02 14.49
CA GLU A 62 -12.44 4.02 14.16
C GLU A 62 -12.32 4.57 12.72
N ARG A 63 -11.09 4.67 12.20
CA ARG A 63 -10.82 5.25 10.87
C ARG A 63 -10.82 4.16 9.79
N GLU A 64 -11.46 4.45 8.66
CA GLU A 64 -11.41 3.61 7.45
C GLU A 64 -9.97 3.34 6.98
N GLY A 65 -9.11 4.37 6.93
CA GLY A 65 -7.73 4.18 6.49
C GLY A 65 -6.94 3.20 7.37
N ASP A 66 -7.24 3.17 8.67
CA ASP A 66 -6.58 2.25 9.59
C ASP A 66 -7.06 0.80 9.37
N ARG A 67 -8.36 0.64 9.15
CA ARG A 67 -8.97 -0.65 8.74
C ARG A 67 -8.38 -1.17 7.43
N THR A 68 -8.22 -0.30 6.44
CA THR A 68 -7.57 -0.61 5.16
C THR A 68 -6.12 -1.05 5.35
N ASN A 69 -5.34 -0.35 6.19
CA ASN A 69 -3.94 -0.72 6.45
C ASN A 69 -3.82 -2.13 7.04
N LEU A 70 -4.68 -2.47 8.01
CA LEU A 70 -4.73 -3.82 8.59
C LEU A 70 -5.01 -4.87 7.51
N PHE A 71 -6.03 -4.64 6.69
CA PHE A 71 -6.42 -5.57 5.63
C PHE A 71 -5.32 -5.73 4.58
N VAL A 72 -4.71 -4.64 4.10
CA VAL A 72 -3.67 -4.67 3.08
C VAL A 72 -2.48 -5.50 3.55
N LEU A 73 -2.02 -5.30 4.79
CA LEU A 73 -0.94 -6.12 5.37
C LEU A 73 -1.32 -7.60 5.43
N TYR A 74 -2.54 -7.89 5.88
CA TYR A 74 -3.05 -9.26 6.00
C TYR A 74 -3.14 -9.96 4.65
N TYR A 75 -3.71 -9.27 3.66
CA TYR A 75 -3.85 -9.75 2.29
C TYR A 75 -2.49 -9.95 1.65
N LEU A 76 -1.60 -8.95 1.69
CA LEU A 76 -0.29 -9.04 1.06
C LEU A 76 0.60 -10.10 1.71
N PHE A 77 0.49 -10.34 3.02
CA PHE A 77 1.20 -11.44 3.65
C PHE A 77 0.77 -12.80 3.08
N GLN A 78 -0.54 -13.02 2.87
CA GLN A 78 -1.05 -14.31 2.40
C GLN A 78 -0.93 -14.51 0.88
N ASN A 79 -1.02 -13.43 0.09
CA ASN A 79 -1.11 -13.53 -1.37
C ASN A 79 0.05 -12.87 -2.10
N GLY A 80 0.84 -12.04 -1.43
CA GLY A 80 1.76 -11.13 -2.10
C GLY A 80 1.04 -10.21 -3.08
N GLY A 81 1.78 -9.75 -4.08
CA GLY A 81 1.28 -8.93 -5.17
C GLY A 81 1.59 -7.46 -4.98
N VAL A 82 0.74 -6.62 -5.56
CA VAL A 82 0.91 -5.17 -5.61
C VAL A 82 -0.35 -4.51 -5.11
N TYR A 83 -0.22 -3.78 -4.00
CA TYR A 83 -1.23 -2.88 -3.51
C TYR A 83 -0.96 -1.46 -3.99
N VAL A 84 -2.01 -0.79 -4.45
CA VAL A 84 -2.00 0.65 -4.74
C VAL A 84 -3.26 1.28 -4.15
N ASP A 85 -3.10 2.42 -3.46
CA ASP A 85 -4.21 3.20 -2.95
C ASP A 85 -5.23 3.47 -4.08
N CYS A 86 -6.52 3.35 -3.77
CA CYS A 86 -7.58 3.47 -4.78
C CYS A 86 -7.58 4.81 -5.53
N LYS A 87 -7.13 5.88 -4.86
CA LYS A 87 -7.01 7.20 -5.48
C LYS A 87 -5.78 7.27 -6.38
N ALA A 88 -4.77 6.44 -6.14
CA ALA A 88 -3.54 6.44 -6.90
C ALA A 88 -3.63 5.61 -8.19
N THR A 89 -2.81 5.97 -9.17
CA THR A 89 -2.67 5.26 -10.45
C THR A 89 -1.19 5.09 -10.77
N VAL A 90 -0.80 4.02 -11.48
CA VAL A 90 0.54 3.94 -12.08
C VAL A 90 0.39 3.94 -13.59
N ASP A 91 1.30 4.65 -14.24
CA ASP A 91 1.32 4.89 -15.68
C ASP A 91 2.28 4.00 -16.46
N LYS A 92 3.04 3.14 -15.75
CA LYS A 92 4.04 2.24 -16.34
C LYS A 92 3.97 0.81 -15.82
N ASN A 93 4.55 -0.07 -16.63
CA ASN A 93 4.64 -1.49 -16.38
C ASN A 93 5.55 -1.79 -15.17
N LEU A 94 5.09 -2.69 -14.28
CA LEU A 94 5.76 -3.09 -13.04
C LEU A 94 6.63 -4.35 -13.16
N GLU A 95 6.72 -4.97 -14.34
CA GLU A 95 7.35 -6.29 -14.54
C GLU A 95 8.83 -6.33 -14.09
N ALA A 96 9.58 -5.25 -14.30
CA ALA A 96 10.99 -5.16 -13.89
C ALA A 96 11.19 -5.25 -12.37
N LEU A 97 10.13 -4.99 -11.59
CA LEU A 97 10.17 -5.01 -10.12
C LEU A 97 9.70 -6.35 -9.53
N LEU A 98 9.21 -7.28 -10.37
CA LEU A 98 8.69 -8.56 -9.89
C LEU A 98 9.78 -9.49 -9.33
N THR A 99 11.04 -9.24 -9.69
CA THR A 99 12.20 -10.02 -9.22
C THR A 99 12.64 -9.65 -7.81
N GLU A 100 12.16 -8.55 -7.26
CA GLU A 100 12.43 -8.14 -5.88
C GLU A 100 11.60 -8.98 -4.89
N ASP A 101 12.03 -9.05 -3.63
CA ASP A 101 11.23 -9.68 -2.56
C ASP A 101 10.15 -8.71 -2.04
N VAL A 102 10.51 -7.42 -1.97
CA VAL A 102 9.65 -6.34 -1.48
C VAL A 102 10.08 -5.01 -2.09
N VAL A 103 9.09 -4.23 -2.55
CA VAL A 103 9.25 -2.88 -3.09
C VAL A 103 8.36 -1.92 -2.32
N LEU A 104 8.99 -0.91 -1.72
CA LEU A 104 8.34 0.13 -0.95
C LEU A 104 8.67 1.50 -1.52
N VAL A 105 7.93 2.52 -1.09
CA VAL A 105 8.14 3.90 -1.51
C VAL A 105 8.52 4.72 -0.30
N SER A 106 9.70 5.35 -0.33
CA SER A 106 10.06 6.35 0.67
C SER A 106 9.61 7.73 0.22
N SER A 107 9.07 8.48 1.17
CA SER A 107 8.60 9.84 0.96
C SER A 107 9.10 10.77 2.07
N TRP A 108 9.02 12.06 1.82
CA TRP A 108 9.54 13.10 2.70
C TRP A 108 8.45 14.11 3.08
N LEU A 109 8.20 14.25 4.38
CA LEU A 109 7.34 15.29 4.93
C LEU A 109 8.19 16.55 5.19
N ASN A 110 8.16 17.50 4.24
CA ASN A 110 8.94 18.75 4.32
C ASN A 110 8.70 19.51 5.64
N HIS A 111 7.44 19.70 6.04
CA HIS A 111 7.07 20.45 7.25
C HIS A 111 7.61 19.84 8.56
N TYR A 112 7.89 18.55 8.58
CA TYR A 112 8.36 17.83 9.77
C TYR A 112 9.80 17.32 9.64
N ASN A 113 10.48 17.64 8.52
CA ASN A 113 11.84 17.18 8.20
C ASN A 113 12.01 15.66 8.41
N TYR A 114 11.05 14.87 7.94
CA TYR A 114 10.89 13.47 8.33
C TYR A 114 10.66 12.54 7.12
N ARG A 115 11.43 11.45 7.05
CA ARG A 115 11.28 10.38 6.04
C ARG A 115 10.33 9.29 6.52
N TYR A 116 9.41 8.87 5.68
CA TYR A 116 8.45 7.80 5.96
C TYR A 116 8.34 6.83 4.78
N ILE A 117 7.73 5.66 5.01
CA ILE A 117 7.33 4.76 3.92
C ILE A 117 5.87 5.07 3.57
N PHE A 118 5.60 5.42 2.33
CA PHE A 118 4.25 5.61 1.82
C PHE A 118 3.60 4.24 1.61
N THR A 119 2.60 3.93 2.43
CA THR A 119 1.95 2.61 2.45
C THR A 119 0.82 2.45 1.44
N GLY A 120 0.47 3.53 0.74
CA GLY A 120 -0.43 3.46 -0.43
C GLY A 120 0.20 2.80 -1.66
N PHE A 121 1.45 2.31 -1.57
CA PHE A 121 2.07 1.46 -2.57
C PHE A 121 2.96 0.43 -1.89
N ILE A 122 2.69 -0.85 -2.13
CA ILE A 122 3.51 -1.97 -1.64
C ILE A 122 3.51 -3.05 -2.70
N MET A 123 4.69 -3.49 -3.15
CA MET A 123 4.84 -4.73 -3.90
C MET A 123 5.57 -5.75 -3.04
N VAL A 124 5.10 -6.99 -2.96
CA VAL A 124 5.74 -7.97 -2.08
C VAL A 124 5.46 -9.41 -2.48
N GLU A 125 6.40 -10.29 -2.18
CA GLU A 125 6.17 -11.74 -2.30
C GLU A 125 5.28 -12.31 -1.19
N VAL A 126 4.75 -13.49 -1.43
CA VAL A 126 3.95 -14.23 -0.44
C VAL A 126 4.78 -14.54 0.80
N GLY A 127 4.22 -14.35 1.98
CA GLY A 127 4.84 -14.75 3.24
C GLY A 127 6.01 -13.87 3.68
N ASN A 128 6.18 -12.69 3.10
CA ASN A 128 7.32 -11.83 3.40
C ASN A 128 7.35 -11.39 4.88
N GLU A 129 8.49 -11.64 5.53
CA GLU A 129 8.69 -11.40 6.97
C GLU A 129 8.58 -9.92 7.37
N LEU A 130 8.88 -8.96 6.47
CA LEU A 130 8.70 -7.53 6.75
C LEU A 130 7.22 -7.21 6.89
N ILE A 131 6.39 -7.75 5.99
CA ILE A 131 4.93 -7.56 6.02
C ILE A 131 4.31 -8.27 7.21
N LEU A 132 4.81 -9.46 7.59
CA LEU A 132 4.39 -10.11 8.83
C LEU A 132 4.69 -9.26 10.05
N ALA A 133 5.91 -8.75 10.17
CA ALA A 133 6.30 -7.89 11.30
C ALA A 133 5.47 -6.60 11.35
N ALA A 134 5.13 -6.02 10.20
CA ALA A 134 4.23 -4.89 10.10
C ALA A 134 2.79 -5.27 10.52
N LEU A 135 2.28 -6.41 10.07
CA LEU A 135 0.96 -6.92 10.42
C LEU A 135 0.85 -7.16 11.93
N GLU A 136 1.83 -7.84 12.53
CA GLU A 136 1.89 -8.08 13.97
C GLU A 136 1.95 -6.77 14.77
N ASN A 137 2.75 -5.80 14.32
CA ASN A 137 2.84 -4.50 14.97
C ASN A 137 1.50 -3.75 14.91
N TYR A 138 0.86 -3.73 13.74
CA TYR A 138 -0.41 -3.05 13.53
C TYR A 138 -1.55 -3.72 14.31
N TYR A 139 -1.61 -5.04 14.27
CA TYR A 139 -2.59 -5.86 15.00
C TYR A 139 -2.55 -5.63 16.51
N ASN A 140 -1.37 -5.52 17.09
CA ASN A 140 -1.20 -5.35 18.54
C ASN A 140 -1.35 -3.89 19.02
N THR A 141 -1.59 -2.93 18.11
CA THR A 141 -1.71 -1.51 18.48
C THR A 141 -3.05 -1.21 19.15
N ILE A 142 -3.06 -0.64 20.35
CA ILE A 142 -4.31 -0.29 21.06
C ILE A 142 -4.89 1.01 20.47
N THR A 143 -6.16 0.96 20.05
CA THR A 143 -6.89 2.07 19.41
C THR A 143 -7.72 2.85 20.44
N ARG A 144 -7.19 3.93 21.02
CA ARG A 144 -7.94 5.04 21.67
C ARG A 144 -7.07 6.32 21.74
N PRO A 145 -7.63 7.56 21.77
CA PRO A 145 -8.54 8.14 20.77
C PRO A 145 -8.04 9.44 20.06
N TRP A 146 -6.87 10.02 20.35
CA TRP A 146 -6.45 11.34 19.77
C TRP A 146 -5.08 11.36 19.04
N GLU A 147 -4.30 10.28 19.11
CA GLU A 147 -2.83 10.40 19.09
C GLU A 147 -2.10 9.72 17.92
N GLN A 148 -2.81 9.03 17.03
CA GLN A 148 -2.15 8.45 15.86
C GLN A 148 -2.15 9.51 14.75
N CYS A 149 -0.99 10.15 14.55
CA CYS A 149 -0.71 10.95 13.35
C CYS A 149 -1.30 10.22 12.14
N HIS A 150 -1.93 10.93 11.19
CA HIS A 150 -2.35 10.34 9.90
C HIS A 150 -1.23 9.50 9.25
N CYS A 151 0.02 9.86 9.57
CA CYS A 151 1.25 9.23 9.13
C CYS A 151 1.80 8.10 10.04
N TRP A 152 1.16 7.74 11.16
CA TRP A 152 1.76 6.84 12.16
C TRP A 152 2.16 5.50 11.55
N PHE A 153 1.26 4.88 10.78
CA PHE A 153 1.56 3.62 10.11
C PHE A 153 2.75 3.75 9.13
N ASN A 154 2.78 4.84 8.36
CA ASN A 154 3.89 5.17 7.47
C ASN A 154 5.24 5.33 8.21
N LYS A 155 5.21 5.86 9.45
CA LYS A 155 6.37 5.99 10.34
C LYS A 155 6.83 4.63 10.87
N GLU A 156 5.89 3.82 11.33
CA GLU A 156 6.21 2.48 11.83
C GLU A 156 6.74 1.57 10.73
N MET A 157 6.16 1.63 9.53
CA MET A 157 6.71 0.94 8.37
C MET A 157 8.16 1.34 8.11
N TYR A 158 8.48 2.64 8.14
CA TYR A 158 9.86 3.10 8.03
C TYR A 158 10.78 2.53 9.13
N ARG A 159 10.32 2.49 10.38
CA ARG A 159 11.08 1.93 11.51
C ARG A 159 11.32 0.43 11.35
N ILE A 160 10.30 -0.32 10.93
CA ILE A 160 10.35 -1.77 10.72
C ILE A 160 11.29 -2.08 9.55
N THR A 161 11.15 -1.39 8.41
CA THR A 161 12.04 -1.53 7.26
C THR A 161 13.51 -1.31 7.62
N ARG A 162 13.83 -0.32 8.47
CA ARG A 162 15.22 -0.08 8.91
C ARG A 162 15.80 -1.18 9.80
N SER A 163 14.94 -1.94 10.47
CA SER A 163 15.32 -3.04 11.35
C SER A 163 15.34 -4.39 10.60
N TYR A 164 14.82 -4.41 9.37
CA TYR A 164 14.76 -5.58 8.52
C TYR A 164 16.14 -5.90 7.94
N ARG A 165 16.55 -7.17 8.02
CA ARG A 165 17.92 -7.59 7.69
C ARG A 165 18.12 -7.98 6.23
N LYS A 166 17.04 -8.31 5.51
CA LYS A 166 17.10 -8.65 4.09
C LYS A 166 17.01 -7.39 3.24
N GLN A 167 17.38 -7.52 1.98
CA GLN A 167 17.33 -6.42 1.03
C GLN A 167 15.87 -5.97 0.81
N VAL A 168 15.68 -4.65 0.74
CA VAL A 168 14.38 -4.02 0.45
C VAL A 168 14.61 -3.06 -0.69
N LYS A 169 13.87 -3.19 -1.78
CA LYS A 169 13.86 -2.17 -2.83
C LYS A 169 13.03 -0.99 -2.34
N ILE A 170 13.66 0.17 -2.20
CA ILE A 170 12.99 1.41 -1.79
C ILE A 170 13.07 2.39 -2.94
N LEU A 171 11.92 2.70 -3.53
CA LEU A 171 11.79 3.75 -4.54
C LEU A 171 11.65 5.10 -3.84
N GLN A 172 12.14 6.18 -4.45
CA GLN A 172 12.09 7.51 -3.85
C GLN A 172 10.97 8.36 -4.46
N GLN A 173 10.15 8.95 -3.61
CA GLN A 173 9.19 9.96 -4.04
C GLN A 173 9.91 11.28 -4.35
N HIS A 174 9.67 11.79 -5.55
CA HIS A 174 10.08 13.11 -6.01
C HIS A 174 8.83 13.96 -6.29
N ASN A 175 8.79 15.19 -5.78
CA ASN A 175 7.74 16.15 -6.14
C ASN A 175 8.18 16.83 -7.45
N SER A 176 7.43 16.67 -8.55
CA SER A 176 7.65 17.51 -9.74
C SER A 176 6.79 18.75 -9.61
N SER A 177 7.40 19.92 -9.56
CA SER A 177 6.73 21.19 -9.81
C SER A 177 6.55 21.49 -11.31
N THR A 178 6.96 20.58 -12.20
CA THR A 178 7.12 20.85 -13.64
C THR A 178 6.90 19.60 -14.52
N SER A 179 5.69 19.06 -14.57
CA SER A 179 5.28 18.19 -15.68
C SER A 179 4.11 18.85 -16.42
N SER A 180 4.41 19.44 -17.58
CA SER A 180 3.49 20.21 -18.43
C SER A 180 2.36 19.38 -19.08
N HIS A 181 2.20 18.11 -18.69
CA HIS A 181 1.24 17.18 -19.28
C HIS A 181 0.22 16.61 -18.30
N VAL A 182 0.28 16.96 -17.02
CA VAL A 182 -0.75 16.57 -16.05
C VAL A 182 -1.41 17.83 -15.52
N SER A 183 -2.71 17.93 -15.77
CA SER A 183 -3.56 19.09 -15.48
C SER A 183 -3.36 19.64 -14.07
N GLN A 184 -3.42 20.97 -13.95
CA GLN A 184 -3.17 21.85 -12.80
C GLN A 184 -3.97 21.57 -11.49
N ASN A 185 -4.61 20.42 -11.32
CA ASN A 185 -5.51 20.10 -10.21
C ASN A 185 -5.14 18.83 -9.42
N TYR A 186 -3.98 18.22 -9.65
CA TYR A 186 -3.56 16.99 -8.96
C TYR A 186 -2.16 17.17 -8.38
N GLY A 187 -1.97 16.90 -7.08
CA GLY A 187 -0.68 16.89 -6.43
C GLY A 187 0.13 15.67 -6.81
N VAL A 188 0.65 15.68 -8.03
CA VAL A 188 1.34 14.54 -8.62
C VAL A 188 2.65 14.28 -7.86
N SER A 189 2.73 13.12 -7.21
CA SER A 189 3.97 12.58 -6.66
C SER A 189 4.59 11.62 -7.68
N PHE A 190 5.90 11.68 -7.92
CA PHE A 190 6.59 10.79 -8.87
C PHE A 190 7.45 9.81 -8.08
N ILE A 191 7.58 8.57 -8.55
CA ILE A 191 8.39 7.55 -7.87
C ILE A 191 9.50 7.10 -8.80
N LEU A 192 10.61 7.83 -8.76
CA LEU A 192 11.74 7.55 -9.64
C LEU A 192 12.77 6.69 -8.89
N ASP A 193 12.93 5.45 -9.35
CA ASP A 193 14.25 4.85 -9.43
C ASP A 193 14.46 4.40 -10.88
N GLU A 194 15.71 4.20 -11.31
CA GLU A 194 16.34 4.12 -12.66
C GLU A 194 15.49 3.73 -13.92
N ASN A 195 14.26 3.22 -13.76
CA ASN A 195 13.29 2.88 -14.80
C ASN A 195 11.93 3.64 -14.72
N GLU A 196 11.85 4.76 -14.00
CA GLU A 196 10.79 5.80 -14.10
C GLU A 196 9.32 5.33 -13.86
N MET A 197 8.95 4.83 -12.68
CA MET A 197 7.53 4.63 -12.33
C MET A 197 6.86 5.96 -11.96
N VAL A 198 5.64 6.26 -12.43
CA VAL A 198 4.88 7.41 -11.90
C VAL A 198 3.65 6.91 -11.17
N LEU A 199 3.64 7.09 -9.84
CA LEU A 199 2.44 6.89 -9.03
C LEU A 199 1.70 8.21 -8.88
N ILE A 200 0.72 8.46 -9.73
CA ILE A 200 -0.07 9.69 -9.66
C ILE A 200 -1.07 9.56 -8.51
N ILE A 201 -0.91 10.39 -7.48
CA ILE A 201 -1.87 10.54 -6.38
C ILE A 201 -2.62 11.86 -6.62
N PRO A 202 -3.95 11.86 -6.79
CA PRO A 202 -4.77 13.06 -6.82
C PRO A 202 -4.65 13.81 -5.49
N ASP A 203 -4.52 15.14 -5.54
CA ASP A 203 -4.78 15.95 -4.34
C ASP A 203 -6.27 15.85 -3.99
N ASN A 204 -6.57 15.77 -2.68
CA ASN A 204 -7.94 15.88 -2.18
C ASN A 204 -8.38 17.35 -2.14
#